data_AF-A0A935FF10-F1
#
_entry.id   AF-A0A935FF10-F1
#
_cell.length_a   1.000
_cell.length_b   1.000
_cell.length_c   1.000
_cell.angle_alpha   90.00
_cell.angle_beta   90.00
_cell.angle_gamma   90.00
#
_symmetry.space_group_name_H-M   'P 1'
#
loop_
_entity.id
_entity.type
_entity.pdbx_description
1 polymer ?
#
loop_
_entity_poly.entity_id
_entity_poly.type
_entity_poly.pdbx_seq_one_letter_code
_entity_poly.pdbx_strand_id
1 'polypeptide(L)'
;MCLQAPRAQEPKLDFDFFGEKIQLPALSVIGTAENNLISPGAITDFVNHLNLQDHGALIKSLLELKEKYQLDNWLYYQLIRKTAGTISPKSANYARYTLYKWFLLTRSGFDATIKISDEKILFYIRTDDQVYNIPAYYKDGRQYVCLNYHDYGNHIDFNTEAFSEMNLPLPDNRQAFSYRITKLPEFKTAVYEEKDIQFNYYQNDYHFTIKLNPAVKTIFANYPVLDYASYFNIPLSQETYRSLIPLLKKNTSGMSVKGGVDYLMRFTRYAFMFKPDAENFGAEKRLSPEQTLLYGESDCEDRAALFFFLVREIYNLPMIVLAYPQHVTIAIKFEKPIGKSILYNGEKYSVCDPTPQKEDLALGQLLPSLAKTGFEVVYAYQPNR
;
A
#
# COMPACT_ATOMS: atom_id res chain seq x y z
N MET A 1 -41.33 41.88 -11.67
CA MET A 1 -40.49 40.90 -10.95
C MET A 1 -40.45 39.62 -11.77
N CYS A 2 -39.38 39.39 -12.54
CA CYS A 2 -39.16 38.06 -13.13
C CYS A 2 -38.63 37.16 -12.01
N LEU A 3 -39.47 36.25 -11.53
CA LEU A 3 -39.07 35.16 -10.66
C LEU A 3 -38.10 34.28 -11.46
N GLN A 4 -36.82 34.31 -11.09
CA GLN A 4 -35.86 33.30 -11.54
C GLN A 4 -36.36 31.94 -11.04
N ALA A 5 -36.66 31.04 -11.97
CA ALA A 5 -36.91 29.65 -11.63
C ALA A 5 -35.71 29.09 -10.85
N PRO A 6 -35.91 28.26 -9.81
CA PRO A 6 -34.80 27.63 -9.12
C PRO A 6 -33.99 26.81 -10.13
N ARG A 7 -32.71 27.16 -10.28
CA ARG A 7 -31.77 26.39 -11.10
C ARG A 7 -31.81 24.94 -10.60
N ALA A 8 -32.23 24.01 -11.45
CA ALA A 8 -32.23 22.60 -11.13
C ALA A 8 -30.83 22.24 -10.60
N GLN A 9 -30.75 21.65 -9.40
CA GLN A 9 -29.47 21.22 -8.85
C GLN A 9 -28.87 20.19 -9.81
N GLU A 10 -27.71 20.53 -10.37
CA GLU A 10 -26.93 19.59 -11.18
C GLU A 10 -26.72 18.31 -10.36
N PRO A 11 -26.93 17.12 -10.95
CA PRO A 11 -26.76 15.87 -10.23
C PRO A 11 -25.35 15.78 -9.66
N LYS A 12 -25.24 15.29 -8.42
CA LYS A 12 -23.96 15.13 -7.71
C LYS A 12 -23.74 13.67 -7.36
N LEU A 13 -22.49 13.24 -7.41
CA LEU A 13 -22.05 11.99 -6.80
C LEU A 13 -21.79 12.26 -5.32
N ASP A 14 -22.31 11.39 -4.45
CA ASP A 14 -22.14 11.50 -3.00
C ASP A 14 -21.68 10.14 -2.46
N PHE A 15 -20.58 10.12 -1.72
CA PHE A 15 -20.05 8.92 -1.08
C PHE A 15 -19.10 9.27 0.08
N ASP A 16 -18.92 8.31 0.99
CA ASP A 16 -17.89 8.36 2.02
C ASP A 16 -16.52 7.95 1.46
N PHE A 17 -15.49 8.73 1.77
CA PHE A 17 -14.10 8.41 1.51
C PHE A 17 -13.26 8.62 2.76
N PHE A 18 -12.90 7.51 3.43
CA PHE A 18 -12.13 7.51 4.68
C PHE A 18 -12.78 8.30 5.83
N GLY A 19 -14.12 8.28 5.90
CA GLY A 19 -14.90 9.01 6.89
C GLY A 19 -15.28 10.42 6.46
N GLU A 20 -14.75 10.93 5.34
CA GLU A 20 -15.11 12.24 4.79
C GLU A 20 -16.22 12.11 3.75
N LYS A 21 -17.23 12.98 3.85
CA LYS A 21 -18.31 13.04 2.88
C LYS A 21 -17.84 13.78 1.64
N ILE A 22 -17.71 13.06 0.52
CA ILE A 22 -17.27 13.61 -0.76
C ILE A 22 -18.48 13.89 -1.64
N GLN A 23 -18.54 15.10 -2.19
CA GLN A 23 -19.50 15.48 -3.21
C GLN A 23 -18.77 15.91 -4.48
N LEU A 24 -19.06 15.25 -5.60
CA LEU A 24 -18.45 15.53 -6.90
C LEU A 24 -19.52 15.88 -7.93
N PRO A 25 -19.18 16.70 -8.95
CA PRO A 25 -20.03 16.85 -10.13
C PRO A 25 -20.31 15.48 -10.76
N ALA A 26 -21.56 15.18 -11.07
CA ALA A 26 -21.86 13.96 -11.80
C ALA A 26 -21.46 14.11 -13.27
N LEU A 27 -20.97 13.02 -13.86
CA LEU A 27 -21.03 12.88 -15.31
C LEU A 27 -22.49 12.73 -15.70
N SER A 28 -22.89 13.30 -16.82
CA SER A 28 -24.14 12.94 -17.46
C SER A 28 -24.13 11.42 -17.67
N VAL A 29 -24.91 10.71 -16.85
CA VAL A 29 -24.90 9.25 -16.80
C VAL A 29 -25.30 8.76 -18.18
N ILE A 30 -24.42 7.98 -18.81
CA ILE A 30 -24.72 7.40 -20.10
C ILE A 30 -25.85 6.39 -19.92
N GLY A 31 -27.00 6.68 -20.51
CA GLY A 31 -28.15 5.77 -20.62
C GLY A 31 -27.94 4.66 -21.65
N THR A 32 -26.69 4.25 -21.93
CA THR A 32 -26.45 3.14 -22.85
C THR A 32 -26.71 1.85 -22.10
N ALA A 33 -27.85 1.25 -22.44
CA ALA A 33 -28.26 -0.10 -22.08
C ALA A 33 -27.39 -1.18 -22.76
N GLU A 34 -26.10 -0.91 -22.99
CA GLU A 34 -25.19 -1.90 -23.55
C GLU A 34 -24.71 -2.81 -22.43
N ASN A 35 -25.42 -3.93 -22.29
CA ASN A 35 -25.14 -4.94 -21.28
C ASN A 35 -23.81 -5.68 -21.52
N ASN A 36 -23.17 -5.55 -22.70
CA ASN A 36 -21.93 -6.27 -23.02
C ASN A 36 -20.83 -5.35 -23.61
N LEU A 37 -20.02 -4.75 -22.73
CA LEU A 37 -18.87 -3.89 -23.08
C LEU A 37 -17.54 -4.66 -23.10
N ILE A 38 -17.48 -5.79 -23.80
CA ILE A 38 -16.26 -6.63 -23.87
C ILE A 38 -15.74 -6.77 -25.31
N SER A 39 -16.48 -6.30 -26.32
CA SER A 39 -15.98 -6.25 -27.70
C SER A 39 -15.17 -4.98 -27.98
N PRO A 40 -14.17 -5.01 -28.89
CA PRO A 40 -13.40 -3.83 -29.25
C PRO A 40 -14.27 -2.63 -29.67
N GLY A 41 -15.28 -2.87 -30.53
CA GLY A 41 -16.17 -1.83 -31.03
C GLY A 41 -16.98 -1.16 -29.93
N ALA A 42 -17.61 -1.96 -29.05
CA ALA A 42 -18.42 -1.42 -27.94
C ALA A 42 -17.58 -0.59 -26.96
N ILE A 43 -16.34 -1.02 -26.68
CA ILE A 43 -15.42 -0.25 -25.83
C ILE A 43 -15.02 1.07 -26.51
N THR A 44 -14.66 1.04 -27.79
CA THR A 44 -14.31 2.26 -28.54
C THR A 44 -15.48 3.24 -28.58
N ASP A 45 -16.70 2.77 -28.85
CA ASP A 45 -17.90 3.61 -28.87
C ASP A 45 -18.21 4.20 -27.50
N PHE A 46 -18.09 3.40 -26.43
CA PHE A 46 -18.28 3.88 -25.06
C PHE A 46 -17.27 4.97 -24.69
N VAL A 47 -15.99 4.77 -25.01
CA VAL A 47 -14.92 5.75 -24.73
C VAL A 47 -15.11 7.03 -25.55
N ASN A 48 -15.49 6.92 -26.82
CA ASN A 48 -15.80 8.08 -27.66
C ASN A 48 -16.96 8.89 -27.08
N HIS A 49 -18.02 8.23 -26.60
CA HIS A 49 -19.14 8.91 -25.94
C HIS A 49 -18.69 9.63 -24.66
N LEU A 50 -17.86 8.99 -23.82
CA LEU A 50 -17.30 9.63 -22.63
C LEU A 50 -16.47 10.87 -22.98
N ASN A 51 -15.70 10.82 -24.06
CA ASN A 51 -14.89 11.95 -24.51
C ASN A 51 -15.73 13.15 -24.96
N LEU A 52 -16.97 12.93 -25.42
CA LEU A 52 -17.90 13.99 -25.81
C LEU A 52 -18.62 14.63 -24.61
N GLN A 53 -18.61 13.99 -23.44
CA GLN A 53 -19.22 14.55 -22.23
C GLN A 53 -18.31 15.61 -21.58
N ASP A 54 -18.91 16.62 -20.96
CA ASP A 54 -18.17 17.52 -20.08
C ASP A 54 -17.77 16.78 -18.78
N HIS A 55 -16.51 16.37 -18.74
CA HIS A 55 -15.89 15.73 -17.59
C HIS A 55 -14.90 16.66 -16.86
N GLY A 56 -14.73 17.91 -17.33
CA GLY A 56 -13.70 18.82 -16.85
C GLY A 56 -13.89 19.16 -15.37
N ALA A 57 -15.13 19.45 -14.96
CA ALA A 57 -15.46 19.74 -13.57
C ALA A 57 -15.17 18.55 -12.63
N LEU A 58 -15.52 17.32 -13.03
CA LEU A 58 -15.27 16.13 -12.23
C LEU A 58 -13.76 15.86 -12.07
N ILE A 59 -13.00 15.88 -13.17
CA ILE A 59 -11.55 15.64 -13.12
C ILE A 59 -10.86 16.71 -12.29
N LYS A 60 -11.24 17.99 -12.46
CA LYS A 60 -10.72 19.08 -11.64
C LYS A 60 -11.00 18.84 -10.15
N SER A 61 -12.23 18.51 -9.76
CA SER A 61 -12.55 18.23 -8.36
C SER A 61 -11.81 17.01 -7.81
N LEU A 62 -11.61 15.95 -8.60
CA LEU A 62 -10.80 14.80 -8.18
C LEU A 62 -9.34 15.19 -7.93
N LEU A 63 -8.74 16.00 -8.79
CA LEU A 63 -7.37 16.49 -8.63
C LEU A 63 -7.26 17.46 -7.44
N GLU A 64 -8.24 18.34 -7.23
CA GLU A 64 -8.31 19.21 -6.04
C GLU A 64 -8.38 18.39 -4.75
N LEU A 65 -9.11 17.27 -4.73
CA LEU A 65 -9.13 16.34 -3.60
C LEU A 65 -7.78 15.63 -3.42
N LYS A 66 -7.13 15.21 -4.50
CA LYS A 66 -5.78 14.63 -4.46
C LYS A 66 -4.80 15.58 -3.78
N GLU A 67 -4.79 16.86 -4.16
CA GLU A 67 -3.92 17.87 -3.57
C GLU A 67 -4.32 18.20 -2.13
N LYS A 68 -5.61 18.45 -1.87
CA LYS A 68 -6.14 18.80 -0.55
C LYS A 68 -5.78 17.74 0.50
N TYR A 69 -5.95 16.47 0.17
CA TYR A 69 -5.69 15.36 1.08
C TYR A 69 -4.31 14.74 0.90
N GLN A 70 -3.46 15.30 0.02
CA GLN A 70 -2.11 14.82 -0.27
C GLN A 70 -2.10 13.32 -0.59
N LEU A 71 -3.03 12.88 -1.45
CA LEU A 71 -3.20 11.47 -1.77
C LEU A 71 -2.07 11.00 -2.70
N ASP A 72 -1.22 10.11 -2.20
CA ASP A 72 -0.33 9.31 -3.04
C ASP A 72 -1.14 8.54 -4.09
N ASN A 73 -0.52 8.11 -5.19
CA ASN A 73 -1.29 7.63 -6.35
C ASN A 73 -2.13 6.40 -6.03
N TRP A 74 -1.67 5.51 -5.13
CA TRP A 74 -2.47 4.40 -4.64
C TRP A 74 -3.75 4.84 -3.91
N LEU A 75 -3.66 5.83 -3.02
CA LEU A 75 -4.81 6.38 -2.30
C LEU A 75 -5.73 7.15 -3.25
N TYR A 76 -5.16 7.88 -4.20
CA TYR A 76 -5.93 8.52 -5.27
C TYR A 76 -6.67 7.49 -6.13
N TYR A 77 -6.06 6.35 -6.43
CA TYR A 77 -6.76 5.26 -7.11
C TYR A 77 -7.92 4.70 -6.28
N GLN A 78 -7.84 4.67 -4.93
CA GLN A 78 -8.99 4.31 -4.11
C GLN A 78 -10.14 5.31 -4.25
N LEU A 79 -9.84 6.61 -4.36
CA LEU A 79 -10.84 7.65 -4.66
C LEU A 79 -11.48 7.39 -6.04
N ILE A 80 -10.66 7.14 -7.06
CA ILE A 80 -11.14 6.81 -8.42
C ILE A 80 -12.04 5.57 -8.40
N ARG A 81 -11.68 4.51 -7.67
CA ARG A 81 -12.49 3.30 -7.52
C ARG A 81 -13.85 3.60 -6.90
N LYS A 82 -13.91 4.46 -5.88
CA LYS A 82 -15.17 4.89 -5.25
C LYS A 82 -16.00 5.71 -6.21
N THR A 83 -15.43 6.72 -6.87
CA THR A 83 -16.11 7.54 -7.87
C THR A 83 -16.67 6.70 -9.01
N ALA A 84 -15.86 5.83 -9.61
CA ALA A 84 -16.31 4.92 -10.68
C ALA A 84 -17.41 3.97 -10.21
N GLY A 85 -17.35 3.48 -8.97
CA GLY A 85 -18.36 2.61 -8.38
C GLY A 85 -19.68 3.33 -8.10
N THR A 86 -19.65 4.61 -7.73
CA THR A 86 -20.84 5.44 -7.56
C THR A 86 -21.49 5.77 -8.92
N ILE A 87 -20.69 5.98 -9.98
CA ILE A 87 -21.21 6.20 -11.34
C ILE A 87 -21.79 4.91 -11.93
N SER A 88 -21.06 3.80 -11.81
CA SER A 88 -21.44 2.49 -12.33
C SER A 88 -21.02 1.41 -11.34
N PRO A 89 -21.96 0.89 -10.52
CA PRO A 89 -21.66 -0.15 -9.56
C PRO A 89 -21.01 -1.37 -10.23
N LYS A 90 -19.94 -1.90 -9.61
CA LYS A 90 -19.21 -3.08 -10.09
C LYS A 90 -20.14 -4.28 -10.35
N SER A 91 -21.14 -4.47 -9.48
CA SER A 91 -22.15 -5.54 -9.58
C SER A 91 -23.15 -5.36 -10.71
N ALA A 92 -23.38 -4.12 -11.17
CA ALA A 92 -24.31 -3.84 -12.26
C ALA A 92 -23.67 -4.09 -13.62
N ASN A 93 -22.41 -3.64 -13.80
CA ASN A 93 -21.65 -3.91 -15.02
C ASN A 93 -20.15 -3.77 -14.73
N TYR A 94 -19.44 -4.91 -14.71
CA TYR A 94 -18.02 -4.96 -14.37
C TYR A 94 -17.14 -4.25 -15.39
N ALA A 95 -17.41 -4.42 -16.68
CA ALA A 95 -16.64 -3.80 -17.75
C ALA A 95 -16.80 -2.28 -17.75
N ARG A 96 -18.04 -1.78 -17.61
CA ARG A 96 -18.32 -0.35 -17.49
C ARG A 96 -17.62 0.27 -16.27
N TYR A 97 -17.69 -0.39 -15.13
CA TYR A 97 -16.96 0.02 -13.92
C TYR A 97 -15.44 0.12 -14.18
N THR A 98 -14.87 -0.86 -14.88
CA THR A 98 -13.44 -0.90 -15.22
C THR A 98 -13.05 0.21 -16.19
N LEU A 99 -13.87 0.48 -17.20
CA LEU A 99 -13.66 1.56 -18.14
C LEU A 99 -13.76 2.94 -17.48
N TYR A 100 -14.68 3.15 -16.54
CA TYR A 100 -14.71 4.40 -15.75
C TYR A 100 -13.44 4.59 -14.91
N LYS A 101 -12.91 3.52 -14.28
CA LYS A 101 -11.62 3.61 -13.57
C LYS A 101 -10.48 4.04 -14.51
N TRP A 102 -10.38 3.39 -15.67
CA TRP A 102 -9.38 3.71 -16.69
C TRP A 102 -9.54 5.14 -17.21
N PHE A 103 -10.75 5.55 -17.55
CA PHE A 103 -11.05 6.88 -18.06
C PHE A 103 -10.67 7.96 -17.06
N LEU A 104 -11.12 7.84 -15.80
CA LEU A 104 -10.83 8.84 -14.78
C LEU A 104 -9.31 8.92 -14.50
N LEU A 105 -8.60 7.79 -14.39
CA LEU A 105 -7.14 7.82 -14.18
C LEU A 105 -6.37 8.44 -15.35
N THR A 106 -6.73 8.10 -16.59
CA THR A 106 -6.05 8.63 -17.77
C THR A 106 -6.31 10.12 -17.95
N ARG A 107 -7.53 10.59 -17.65
CA ARG A 107 -7.87 12.02 -17.63
C ARG A 107 -7.21 12.79 -16.49
N SER A 108 -6.84 12.09 -15.42
CA SER A 108 -5.98 12.63 -14.35
C SER A 108 -4.48 12.60 -14.69
N GLY A 109 -4.10 12.23 -15.92
CA GLY A 109 -2.74 12.32 -16.44
C GLY A 109 -1.90 11.04 -16.32
N PHE A 110 -2.48 9.91 -15.90
CA PHE A 110 -1.74 8.65 -15.78
C PHE A 110 -1.72 7.85 -17.08
N ASP A 111 -0.61 7.14 -17.31
CA ASP A 111 -0.43 6.28 -18.49
C ASP A 111 -0.99 4.88 -18.23
N ALA A 112 -2.11 4.54 -18.85
CA ALA A 112 -2.86 3.33 -18.55
C ALA A 112 -3.50 2.72 -19.80
N THR A 113 -3.59 1.39 -19.84
CA THR A 113 -4.06 0.64 -21.01
C THR A 113 -5.13 -0.37 -20.63
N ILE A 114 -5.99 -0.70 -21.59
CA ILE A 114 -6.96 -1.79 -21.49
C ILE A 114 -6.50 -2.93 -22.39
N LYS A 115 -6.58 -4.17 -21.89
CA LYS A 115 -6.53 -5.38 -22.71
C LYS A 115 -7.82 -6.18 -22.53
N ILE A 116 -8.27 -6.87 -23.56
CA ILE A 116 -9.49 -7.67 -23.53
C ILE A 116 -9.29 -9.07 -24.11
N SER A 117 -10.08 -10.01 -23.61
CA SER A 117 -10.40 -11.29 -24.25
C SER A 117 -11.91 -11.34 -24.54
N ASP A 118 -12.42 -12.49 -24.99
CA ASP A 118 -13.86 -12.65 -25.26
C ASP A 118 -14.74 -12.48 -24.00
N GLU A 119 -14.17 -12.66 -22.80
CA GLU A 119 -14.92 -12.65 -21.53
C GLU A 119 -14.36 -11.68 -20.48
N LYS A 120 -13.13 -11.20 -20.64
CA LYS A 120 -12.41 -10.47 -19.59
C LYS A 120 -11.85 -9.15 -20.09
N ILE A 121 -11.80 -8.19 -19.18
CA ILE A 121 -11.20 -6.86 -19.39
C ILE A 121 -10.16 -6.62 -18.30
N LEU A 122 -8.92 -6.39 -18.73
CA LEU A 122 -7.78 -6.14 -17.86
C LEU A 122 -7.33 -4.69 -17.97
N PHE A 123 -7.17 -4.06 -16.82
CA PHE A 123 -6.80 -2.68 -16.68
C PHE A 123 -5.39 -2.58 -16.14
N TYR A 124 -4.48 -2.07 -16.96
CA TYR A 124 -3.07 -1.93 -16.61
C TYR A 124 -2.68 -0.47 -16.45
N ILE A 125 -1.74 -0.21 -15.55
CA ILE A 125 -1.17 1.10 -15.28
C ILE A 125 0.35 1.05 -15.46
N ARG A 126 0.94 2.06 -16.09
CA ARG A 126 2.39 2.19 -16.19
C ARG A 126 2.97 2.50 -14.81
N THR A 127 4.04 1.82 -14.43
CA THR A 127 4.78 2.14 -13.21
C THR A 127 6.27 1.97 -13.43
N ASP A 128 7.07 2.74 -12.69
CA ASP A 128 8.52 2.59 -12.61
C ASP A 128 8.94 1.87 -11.31
N ASP A 129 7.98 1.54 -10.44
CA ASP A 129 8.21 0.79 -9.20
C ASP A 129 8.42 -0.70 -9.50
N GLN A 130 9.22 -1.38 -8.68
CA GLN A 130 9.40 -2.83 -8.77
C GLN A 130 8.20 -3.55 -8.14
N VAL A 131 7.42 -4.25 -8.96
CA VAL A 131 6.22 -4.99 -8.55
C VAL A 131 6.40 -6.49 -8.81
N TYR A 132 6.19 -7.33 -7.80
CA TYR A 132 6.59 -8.75 -7.84
C TYR A 132 5.45 -9.75 -8.02
N ASN A 133 4.26 -9.49 -7.46
CA ASN A 133 3.23 -10.53 -7.27
C ASN A 133 1.97 -10.34 -8.13
N ILE A 134 1.96 -9.40 -9.07
CA ILE A 134 0.82 -9.18 -9.97
C ILE A 134 1.26 -9.12 -11.43
N PRO A 135 0.41 -9.58 -12.38
CA PRO A 135 0.77 -9.67 -13.78
C PRO A 135 1.17 -8.31 -14.37
N ALA A 136 2.21 -8.34 -15.18
CA ALA A 136 2.70 -7.17 -15.89
C ALA A 136 3.05 -7.52 -17.34
N TYR A 137 3.10 -6.51 -18.20
CA TYR A 137 3.71 -6.61 -19.52
C TYR A 137 4.63 -5.42 -19.77
N TYR A 138 5.53 -5.56 -20.73
CA TYR A 138 6.44 -4.49 -21.13
C TYR A 138 6.08 -3.98 -22.53
N LYS A 139 6.07 -2.67 -22.69
CA LYS A 139 5.87 -1.98 -23.96
C LYS A 139 6.78 -0.77 -24.02
N ASP A 140 7.56 -0.66 -25.08
CA ASP A 140 8.53 0.43 -25.30
C ASP A 140 9.49 0.63 -24.10
N GLY A 141 9.93 -0.47 -23.49
CA GLY A 141 10.82 -0.46 -22.32
C GLY A 141 10.15 -0.05 -21.01
N ARG A 142 8.82 0.12 -20.97
CA ARG A 142 8.07 0.54 -19.78
C ARG A 142 7.18 -0.60 -19.28
N GLN A 143 7.10 -0.74 -17.95
CA GLN A 143 6.29 -1.77 -17.30
C GLN A 143 4.85 -1.28 -17.11
N TYR A 144 3.90 -2.16 -17.41
CA TYR A 144 2.47 -1.94 -17.18
C TYR A 144 1.92 -3.07 -16.31
N VAL A 145 1.36 -2.72 -15.16
CA VAL A 145 0.94 -3.66 -14.10
C VAL A 145 -0.57 -3.74 -14.00
N CYS A 146 -1.13 -4.96 -13.85
CA CYS A 146 -2.57 -5.21 -13.87
C CYS A 146 -3.26 -4.83 -12.55
N LEU A 147 -4.04 -3.76 -12.55
CA LEU A 147 -4.73 -3.23 -11.36
C LEU A 147 -5.95 -4.03 -10.92
N ASN A 148 -6.54 -4.85 -11.79
CA ASN A 148 -7.79 -5.56 -11.53
C ASN A 148 -7.65 -7.09 -11.60
N TYR A 149 -6.43 -7.63 -11.58
CA TYR A 149 -6.19 -9.07 -11.57
C TYR A 149 -6.92 -9.79 -10.41
N HIS A 150 -6.92 -9.17 -9.23
CA HIS A 150 -7.62 -9.65 -8.03
C HIS A 150 -9.14 -9.76 -8.20
N ASP A 151 -9.75 -9.02 -9.12
CA ASP A 151 -11.19 -9.11 -9.37
C ASP A 151 -11.58 -10.46 -10.02
N TYR A 152 -10.61 -11.16 -10.61
CA TYR A 152 -10.73 -12.51 -11.19
C TYR A 152 -10.16 -13.58 -10.26
N GLY A 153 -10.11 -13.29 -8.95
CA GLY A 153 -9.59 -14.21 -7.93
C GLY A 153 -8.09 -14.47 -8.01
N ASN A 154 -7.33 -13.81 -8.89
CA ASN A 154 -5.95 -14.15 -9.25
C ASN A 154 -5.80 -15.50 -10.00
N HIS A 155 -6.77 -15.86 -10.84
CA HIS A 155 -6.82 -17.17 -11.54
C HIS A 155 -6.81 -17.06 -13.08
N ILE A 156 -6.15 -16.04 -13.65
CA ILE A 156 -6.01 -15.93 -15.12
C ILE A 156 -4.73 -16.65 -15.53
N ASP A 157 -4.86 -17.65 -16.40
CA ASP A 157 -3.72 -18.32 -17.02
C ASP A 157 -3.35 -17.63 -18.33
N PHE A 158 -2.34 -16.76 -18.27
CA PHE A 158 -1.85 -16.01 -19.44
C PHE A 158 -1.15 -16.88 -20.50
N ASN A 159 -0.95 -18.18 -20.26
CA ASN A 159 -0.45 -19.11 -21.28
C ASN A 159 -1.57 -19.64 -22.19
N THR A 160 -2.81 -19.68 -21.69
CA THR A 160 -3.97 -20.23 -22.40
C THR A 160 -4.98 -19.15 -22.78
N GLU A 161 -5.08 -18.08 -22.00
CA GLU A 161 -5.95 -16.93 -22.28
C GLU A 161 -5.20 -15.82 -23.03
N ALA A 162 -5.62 -15.56 -24.27
CA ALA A 162 -5.07 -14.48 -25.08
C ALA A 162 -5.79 -13.15 -24.82
N PHE A 163 -5.02 -12.08 -24.64
CA PHE A 163 -5.52 -10.73 -24.44
C PHE A 163 -4.98 -9.77 -25.50
N SER A 164 -5.87 -9.01 -26.14
CA SER A 164 -5.51 -7.98 -27.12
C SER A 164 -5.56 -6.60 -26.48
N GLU A 165 -4.51 -5.78 -26.71
CA GLU A 165 -4.48 -4.40 -26.24
C GLU A 165 -5.39 -3.50 -27.08
N MET A 166 -6.21 -2.69 -26.41
CA MET A 166 -7.10 -1.74 -27.04
C MET A 166 -6.35 -0.46 -27.42
N ASN A 167 -6.48 -0.03 -28.67
CA ASN A 167 -5.98 1.26 -29.12
C ASN A 167 -7.02 2.37 -28.82
N LEU A 168 -6.98 2.90 -27.60
CA LEU A 168 -7.91 3.94 -27.13
C LEU A 168 -7.25 5.32 -27.12
N PRO A 169 -8.01 6.40 -27.41
CA PRO A 169 -7.49 7.76 -27.37
C PRO A 169 -7.09 8.12 -25.93
N LEU A 170 -5.86 8.59 -25.77
CA LEU A 170 -5.28 8.97 -24.50
C LEU A 170 -4.72 10.39 -24.57
N PRO A 171 -4.75 11.17 -23.48
CA PRO A 171 -4.06 12.47 -23.43
C PRO A 171 -2.55 12.33 -23.68
N ASP A 172 -1.94 13.42 -24.16
CA ASP A 172 -0.48 13.54 -24.27
C ASP A 172 0.18 13.69 -22.88
N ASN A 173 1.50 13.48 -22.81
CA ASN A 173 2.32 13.72 -21.62
C ASN A 173 1.84 13.01 -20.35
N ARG A 174 1.70 11.69 -20.43
CA ARG A 174 1.22 10.85 -19.32
C ARG A 174 2.34 10.41 -18.39
N GLN A 175 2.08 10.47 -17.09
CA GLN A 175 3.05 10.09 -16.05
C GLN A 175 2.91 8.63 -15.62
N ALA A 176 3.99 8.09 -15.06
CA ALA A 176 3.98 6.79 -14.40
C ALA A 176 3.21 6.88 -13.08
N PHE A 177 2.54 5.79 -12.72
CA PHE A 177 1.95 5.62 -11.42
C PHE A 177 3.02 5.15 -10.43
N SER A 178 2.99 5.74 -9.24
CA SER A 178 3.82 5.30 -8.11
C SER A 178 2.93 4.76 -7.00
N TYR A 179 3.19 3.53 -6.59
CA TYR A 179 2.56 2.86 -5.49
C TYR A 179 3.05 3.37 -4.13
N ARG A 180 4.21 4.03 -4.06
CA ARG A 180 4.78 4.53 -2.79
C ARG A 180 3.75 5.32 -1.97
N ILE A 181 3.62 4.96 -0.69
CA ILE A 181 2.77 5.67 0.27
C ILE A 181 3.66 6.40 1.27
N THR A 182 3.60 7.73 1.19
CA THR A 182 4.34 8.66 2.04
C THR A 182 3.46 9.23 3.15
N LYS A 183 2.14 9.20 2.97
CA LYS A 183 1.16 9.65 3.98
C LYS A 183 -0.09 8.76 3.93
N LEU A 184 -0.58 8.32 5.10
CA LEU A 184 -1.90 7.70 5.21
C LEU A 184 -3.00 8.77 5.36
N PRO A 185 -4.25 8.47 4.95
CA PRO A 185 -5.37 9.40 5.09
C PRO A 185 -5.56 9.85 6.55
N GLU A 186 -6.05 11.07 6.71
CA GLU A 186 -6.50 11.57 8.01
C GLU A 186 -7.90 11.02 8.30
N PHE A 187 -7.96 10.00 9.14
CA PHE A 187 -9.23 9.42 9.58
C PHE A 187 -9.81 10.17 10.78
N LYS A 188 -11.13 10.20 10.89
CA LYS A 188 -11.84 10.69 12.08
C LYS A 188 -11.45 9.87 13.32
N THR A 189 -11.19 10.53 14.44
CA THR A 189 -10.79 9.85 15.69
C THR A 189 -11.79 8.79 16.15
N ALA A 190 -13.09 8.99 15.88
CA ALA A 190 -14.17 8.07 16.28
C ALA A 190 -14.16 6.72 15.56
N VAL A 191 -13.39 6.56 14.46
CA VAL A 191 -13.29 5.30 13.71
C VAL A 191 -12.07 4.47 14.09
N TYR A 192 -11.31 4.90 15.10
CA TYR A 192 -10.21 4.12 15.64
C TYR A 192 -10.70 3.21 16.75
N GLU A 193 -10.19 1.99 16.76
CA GLU A 193 -10.46 0.97 17.75
C GLU A 193 -9.28 0.85 18.71
N GLU A 194 -9.57 0.59 19.97
CA GLU A 194 -8.55 0.28 20.97
C GLU A 194 -8.09 -1.17 20.81
N LYS A 195 -6.77 -1.39 20.85
CA LYS A 195 -6.16 -2.71 20.86
C LYS A 195 -5.19 -2.80 22.02
N ASP A 196 -5.44 -3.76 22.89
CA ASP A 196 -4.51 -4.14 23.95
C ASP A 196 -3.33 -4.91 23.37
N ILE A 197 -2.14 -4.52 23.78
CA ILE A 197 -0.88 -5.15 23.41
C ILE A 197 -0.16 -5.58 24.68
N GLN A 198 0.25 -6.84 24.70
CA GLN A 198 1.03 -7.42 25.77
C GLN A 198 2.27 -8.09 25.22
N PHE A 199 3.40 -7.90 25.89
CA PHE A 199 4.60 -8.69 25.65
C PHE A 199 5.50 -8.68 26.89
N ASN A 200 6.39 -9.66 26.96
CA ASN A 200 7.39 -9.75 28.00
C ASN A 200 8.73 -9.18 27.52
N TYR A 201 9.36 -8.38 28.36
CA TYR A 201 10.74 -7.91 28.20
C TYR A 201 11.56 -8.35 29.42
N TYR A 202 12.25 -9.48 29.27
CA TYR A 202 12.99 -10.17 30.34
C TYR A 202 12.10 -10.54 31.53
N GLN A 203 12.22 -9.83 32.65
CA GLN A 203 11.44 -10.10 33.87
C GLN A 203 10.23 -9.16 34.01
N ASN A 204 10.01 -8.28 33.03
CA ASN A 204 8.97 -7.27 33.09
C ASN A 204 7.89 -7.55 32.05
N ASP A 205 6.64 -7.59 32.51
CA ASP A 205 5.48 -7.66 31.63
C ASP A 205 5.01 -6.25 31.28
N TYR A 206 4.88 -6.00 29.98
CA TYR A 206 4.34 -4.74 29.46
C TYR A 206 2.95 -4.99 28.93
N HIS A 207 2.02 -4.13 29.36
CA HIS A 207 0.65 -4.10 28.87
C HIS A 207 0.24 -2.66 28.58
N PHE A 208 -0.24 -2.39 27.37
CA PHE A 208 -0.74 -1.08 27.00
C PHE A 208 -1.75 -1.15 25.87
N THR A 209 -2.61 -0.14 25.82
CA THR A 209 -3.63 0.02 24.79
C THR A 209 -3.17 1.03 23.75
N ILE A 210 -3.29 0.69 22.48
CA ILE A 210 -3.04 1.59 21.35
C ILE A 210 -4.32 1.76 20.53
N LYS A 211 -4.35 2.78 19.66
CA LYS A 211 -5.46 3.02 18.74
C LYS A 211 -5.08 2.60 17.33
N LEU A 212 -5.95 1.86 16.65
CA LEU A 212 -5.72 1.37 15.29
C LEU A 212 -6.93 1.64 14.40
N ASN A 213 -6.71 1.80 13.10
CA ASN A 213 -7.82 2.02 12.17
C ASN A 213 -8.04 0.81 11.24
N PRO A 214 -9.17 0.09 11.35
CA PRO A 214 -9.47 -1.04 10.46
C PRO A 214 -9.50 -0.68 8.96
N ALA A 215 -9.76 0.58 8.59
CA ALA A 215 -9.75 1.03 7.21
C ALA A 215 -8.40 0.83 6.52
N VAL A 216 -7.30 0.78 7.28
CA VAL A 216 -5.97 0.48 6.75
C VAL A 216 -5.94 -0.92 6.11
N LYS A 217 -6.64 -1.93 6.66
CA LYS A 217 -6.75 -3.24 6.01
C LYS A 217 -7.39 -3.13 4.62
N THR A 218 -8.40 -2.28 4.49
CA THR A 218 -9.12 -2.05 3.22
C THR A 218 -8.27 -1.29 2.21
N ILE A 219 -7.49 -0.30 2.64
CA ILE A 219 -6.57 0.46 1.78
C ILE A 219 -5.56 -0.48 1.11
N PHE A 220 -5.03 -1.43 1.87
CA PHE A 220 -3.97 -2.33 1.43
C PHE A 220 -4.47 -3.69 0.92
N ALA A 221 -5.80 -3.90 0.84
CA ALA A 221 -6.37 -5.20 0.49
C ALA A 221 -5.85 -5.77 -0.84
N ASN A 222 -5.66 -4.90 -1.83
CA ASN A 222 -5.15 -5.26 -3.16
C ASN A 222 -3.88 -4.49 -3.52
N TYR A 223 -3.15 -4.00 -2.52
CA TYR A 223 -1.86 -3.35 -2.74
C TYR A 223 -0.81 -4.43 -3.06
N PRO A 224 -0.01 -4.27 -4.12
CA PRO A 224 0.89 -5.32 -4.56
C PRO A 224 2.14 -5.41 -3.69
N VAL A 225 2.84 -6.54 -3.78
CA VAL A 225 4.18 -6.71 -3.20
C VAL A 225 5.18 -5.91 -4.04
N LEU A 226 5.84 -4.97 -3.38
CA LEU A 226 6.81 -4.02 -3.93
C LEU A 226 8.17 -4.22 -3.27
N ASP A 227 9.17 -3.44 -3.66
CA ASP A 227 10.46 -3.43 -2.98
C ASP A 227 10.36 -3.07 -1.48
N TYR A 228 11.39 -3.47 -0.73
CA TYR A 228 11.43 -3.27 0.72
C TYR A 228 11.41 -1.79 1.09
N ALA A 229 12.03 -0.92 0.28
CA ALA A 229 12.02 0.52 0.51
C ALA A 229 10.60 1.09 0.48
N SER A 230 9.74 0.62 -0.43
CA SER A 230 8.35 1.05 -0.54
C SER A 230 7.54 0.65 0.68
N TYR A 231 7.76 -0.56 1.21
CA TYR A 231 7.01 -1.07 2.37
C TYR A 231 7.51 -0.53 3.72
N PHE A 232 8.84 -0.50 3.92
CA PHE A 232 9.45 -0.17 5.21
C PHE A 232 9.33 1.32 5.52
N ASN A 233 8.99 2.13 4.52
CA ASN A 233 8.74 3.55 4.69
C ASN A 233 7.26 3.93 4.82
N ILE A 234 6.31 2.98 4.75
CA ILE A 234 4.89 3.27 4.93
C ILE A 234 4.67 3.81 6.36
N PRO A 235 4.04 4.99 6.53
CA PRO A 235 3.82 5.57 7.85
C PRO A 235 2.65 4.89 8.58
N LEU A 236 2.54 5.17 9.88
CA LEU A 236 1.33 4.92 10.65
C LEU A 236 0.31 6.05 10.41
N SER A 237 -0.97 5.73 10.57
CA SER A 237 -2.04 6.73 10.65
C SER A 237 -1.88 7.59 11.90
N GLN A 238 -2.44 8.80 11.87
CA GLN A 238 -2.12 9.84 12.85
C GLN A 238 -2.42 9.43 14.30
N GLU A 239 -3.58 8.84 14.58
CA GLU A 239 -3.94 8.46 15.96
C GLU A 239 -3.21 7.19 16.42
N THR A 240 -2.86 6.29 15.49
CA THR A 240 -1.98 5.16 15.78
C THR A 240 -0.58 5.62 16.15
N TYR A 241 0.00 6.55 15.39
CA TYR A 241 1.27 7.17 15.73
C TYR A 241 1.22 7.84 17.11
N ARG A 242 0.19 8.65 17.38
CA ARG A 242 0.02 9.39 18.64
C ARG A 242 -0.19 8.50 19.86
N SER A 243 -0.80 7.33 19.69
CA SER A 243 -1.01 6.38 20.79
C SER A 243 0.20 5.45 21.01
N LEU A 244 0.93 5.08 19.94
CA LEU A 244 2.04 4.13 20.02
C LEU A 244 3.40 4.78 20.31
N ILE A 245 3.81 5.77 19.50
CA ILE A 245 5.20 6.26 19.54
C ILE A 245 5.54 6.98 20.85
N PRO A 246 4.71 7.89 21.39
CA PRO A 246 4.99 8.50 22.69
C PRO A 246 5.06 7.47 23.82
N LEU A 247 4.23 6.42 23.75
CA LEU A 247 4.21 5.35 24.74
C LEU A 247 5.51 4.55 24.72
N LEU A 248 5.97 4.14 23.54
CA LEU A 248 7.24 3.42 23.41
C LEU A 248 8.43 4.31 23.79
N LYS A 249 8.43 5.60 23.40
CA LYS A 249 9.45 6.58 23.85
C LYS A 249 9.49 6.71 25.36
N LYS A 250 8.34 6.72 26.04
CA LYS A 250 8.28 6.74 27.50
C LYS A 250 8.93 5.49 28.09
N ASN A 251 8.57 4.31 27.57
CA ASN A 251 9.08 3.04 28.06
C ASN A 251 10.59 2.88 27.84
N THR A 252 11.16 3.53 26.82
CA THR A 252 12.61 3.45 26.53
C THR A 252 13.43 4.66 27.02
N SER A 253 12.80 5.69 27.58
CA SER A 253 13.45 6.97 27.92
C SER A 253 14.65 6.87 28.89
N GLY A 254 14.63 5.90 29.80
CA GLY A 254 15.74 5.63 30.73
C GLY A 254 16.77 4.63 30.22
N MET A 255 16.60 4.09 29.01
CA MET A 255 17.47 3.04 28.46
C MET A 255 18.62 3.63 27.64
N SER A 256 19.75 2.93 27.59
CA SER A 256 20.76 3.18 26.55
C SER A 256 20.17 2.91 25.16
N VAL A 257 20.74 3.49 24.10
CA VAL A 257 20.32 3.22 22.71
C VAL A 257 20.28 1.71 22.44
N LYS A 258 21.30 0.96 22.87
CA LYS A 258 21.32 -0.50 22.79
C LYS A 258 20.10 -1.13 23.49
N GLY A 259 19.84 -0.77 24.73
CA GLY A 259 18.73 -1.33 25.52
C GLY A 259 17.37 -0.97 24.93
N GLY A 260 17.22 0.25 24.42
CA GLY A 260 16.01 0.70 23.76
C GLY A 260 15.74 -0.03 22.44
N VAL A 261 16.78 -0.25 21.62
CA VAL A 261 16.65 -1.06 20.41
C VAL A 261 16.34 -2.52 20.73
N ASP A 262 16.94 -3.10 21.77
CA ASP A 262 16.59 -4.46 22.26
C ASP A 262 15.13 -4.54 22.70
N TYR A 263 14.65 -3.52 23.42
CA TYR A 263 13.24 -3.39 23.81
C TYR A 263 12.30 -3.37 22.61
N LEU A 264 12.59 -2.54 21.59
CA LEU A 264 11.79 -2.48 20.37
C LEU A 264 11.84 -3.79 19.59
N MET A 265 13.00 -4.44 19.54
CA MET A 265 13.17 -5.74 18.87
C MET A 265 12.32 -6.81 19.56
N ARG A 266 12.35 -6.87 20.90
CA ARG A 266 11.54 -7.82 21.68
C ARG A 266 10.05 -7.51 21.62
N PHE A 267 9.66 -6.23 21.56
CA PHE A 267 8.28 -5.82 21.29
C PHE A 267 7.78 -6.42 19.97
N THR A 268 8.50 -6.20 18.85
CA THR A 268 8.12 -6.76 17.55
C THR A 268 8.21 -8.28 17.49
N ARG A 269 9.06 -8.88 18.31
CA ARG A 269 9.24 -10.33 18.40
C ARG A 269 8.10 -11.01 19.16
N TYR A 270 7.62 -10.44 20.26
CA TYR A 270 6.76 -11.17 21.18
C TYR A 270 5.35 -10.61 21.35
N ALA A 271 5.05 -9.42 20.83
CA ALA A 271 3.70 -8.85 20.90
C ALA A 271 2.69 -9.47 19.90
N PHE A 272 3.16 -10.26 18.93
CA PHE A 272 2.35 -10.82 17.84
C PHE A 272 2.64 -12.30 17.63
N MET A 273 1.64 -13.08 17.21
CA MET A 273 1.83 -14.49 16.87
C MET A 273 2.58 -14.62 15.54
N PHE A 274 3.51 -15.57 15.43
CA PHE A 274 4.23 -15.80 14.17
C PHE A 274 3.43 -16.74 13.26
N LYS A 275 3.28 -16.38 12.00
CA LYS A 275 2.66 -17.24 10.98
C LYS A 275 3.14 -16.84 9.59
N PRO A 276 3.63 -17.78 8.75
CA PRO A 276 4.01 -17.49 7.37
C PRO A 276 2.83 -17.00 6.53
N ASP A 277 3.09 -16.11 5.57
CA ASP A 277 2.08 -15.56 4.67
C ASP A 277 1.33 -16.61 3.87
N ALA A 278 2.02 -17.62 3.35
CA ALA A 278 1.39 -18.73 2.63
C ALA A 278 0.34 -19.45 3.49
N GLU A 279 0.54 -19.53 4.82
CA GLU A 279 -0.41 -20.14 5.75
C GLU A 279 -1.51 -19.16 6.19
N ASN A 280 -1.23 -17.86 6.21
CA ASN A 280 -2.16 -16.83 6.67
C ASN A 280 -3.09 -16.31 5.54
N PHE A 281 -2.51 -16.03 4.38
CA PHE A 281 -3.16 -15.38 3.24
C PHE A 281 -3.26 -16.26 1.99
N GLY A 282 -2.58 -17.42 1.96
CA GLY A 282 -2.55 -18.32 0.81
C GLY A 282 -1.62 -17.87 -0.33
N ALA A 283 -0.91 -16.75 -0.14
CA ALA A 283 0.05 -16.17 -1.07
C ALA A 283 0.96 -15.19 -0.32
N GLU A 284 2.08 -14.80 -0.93
CA GLU A 284 2.97 -13.76 -0.40
C GLU A 284 2.22 -12.43 -0.20
N LYS A 285 2.32 -11.85 1.00
CA LYS A 285 1.67 -10.60 1.35
C LYS A 285 2.39 -9.85 2.47
N ARG A 286 3.26 -8.93 2.07
CA ARG A 286 3.85 -7.92 2.95
C ARG A 286 2.80 -7.02 3.58
N LEU A 287 2.86 -6.86 4.90
CA LEU A 287 2.07 -5.92 5.67
C LEU A 287 2.83 -4.61 5.92
N SER A 288 2.10 -3.50 5.91
CA SER A 288 2.64 -2.24 6.45
C SER A 288 2.85 -2.32 7.98
N PRO A 289 3.59 -1.38 8.60
CA PRO A 289 3.73 -1.33 10.05
C PRO A 289 2.38 -1.31 10.80
N GLU A 290 1.40 -0.53 10.32
CA GLU A 290 0.08 -0.49 10.95
C GLU A 290 -0.73 -1.77 10.69
N GLN A 291 -0.61 -2.38 9.50
CA GLN A 291 -1.22 -3.68 9.26
C GLN A 291 -0.65 -4.74 10.21
N THR A 292 0.66 -4.76 10.45
CA THR A 292 1.30 -5.68 11.41
C THR A 292 0.70 -5.52 12.81
N LEU A 293 0.42 -4.27 13.23
CA LEU A 293 -0.27 -3.99 14.49
C LEU A 293 -1.75 -4.39 14.47
N LEU A 294 -2.42 -4.33 13.33
CA LEU A 294 -3.84 -4.63 13.13
C LEU A 294 -4.14 -6.13 12.98
N TYR A 295 -3.23 -6.89 12.38
CA TYR A 295 -3.28 -8.34 12.34
C TYR A 295 -2.74 -8.90 13.68
N GLY A 296 -3.24 -10.07 14.09
CA GLY A 296 -2.73 -10.76 15.29
C GLY A 296 -1.56 -11.70 14.98
N GLU A 297 -1.36 -11.97 13.69
CA GLU A 297 -0.39 -12.88 13.12
C GLU A 297 0.47 -12.09 12.13
N SER A 298 1.78 -12.34 12.12
CA SER A 298 2.75 -11.69 11.22
C SER A 298 3.98 -12.56 10.97
N ASP A 299 4.59 -12.37 9.81
CA ASP A 299 5.74 -13.14 9.34
C ASP A 299 7.08 -12.41 9.60
N CYS A 300 8.18 -12.81 8.94
CA CYS A 300 9.48 -12.16 9.11
C CYS A 300 9.59 -10.77 8.45
N GLU A 301 8.97 -10.57 7.30
CA GLU A 301 9.03 -9.31 6.56
C GLU A 301 8.22 -8.22 7.27
N ASP A 302 7.03 -8.57 7.76
CA ASP A 302 6.14 -7.70 8.51
C ASP A 302 6.80 -7.15 9.78
N ARG A 303 7.44 -8.04 10.54
CA ARG A 303 8.13 -7.70 11.79
C ARG A 303 9.37 -6.87 11.53
N ALA A 304 10.10 -7.17 10.46
CA ALA A 304 11.23 -6.35 10.02
C ALA A 304 10.78 -4.94 9.63
N ALA A 305 9.67 -4.79 8.91
CA ALA A 305 9.10 -3.49 8.55
C ALA A 305 8.66 -2.68 9.78
N LEU A 306 7.92 -3.30 10.71
CA LEU A 306 7.50 -2.65 11.96
C LEU A 306 8.71 -2.26 12.83
N PHE A 307 9.68 -3.16 13.00
CA PHE A 307 10.88 -2.87 13.79
C PHE A 307 11.71 -1.75 13.19
N PHE A 308 11.92 -1.78 11.87
CA PHE A 308 12.59 -0.72 11.13
C PHE A 308 11.89 0.62 11.35
N PHE A 309 10.56 0.66 11.19
CA PHE A 309 9.77 1.86 11.43
C PHE A 309 9.99 2.41 12.85
N LEU A 310 9.88 1.56 13.87
CA LEU A 310 10.02 1.99 15.27
C LEU A 310 11.43 2.52 15.59
N VAL A 311 12.48 1.84 15.13
CA VAL A 311 13.86 2.31 15.34
C VAL A 311 14.08 3.65 14.63
N ARG A 312 13.54 3.82 13.42
CA ARG A 312 13.61 5.10 12.68
C ARG A 312 12.92 6.23 13.46
N GLU A 313 11.69 6.03 13.93
CA GLU A 313 10.90 7.08 14.60
C GLU A 313 11.41 7.43 16.02
N ILE A 314 12.06 6.48 16.71
CA ILE A 314 12.47 6.64 18.10
C ILE A 314 13.95 7.00 18.23
N TYR A 315 14.83 6.33 17.49
CA TYR A 315 16.28 6.47 17.59
C TYR A 315 16.94 7.07 16.35
N ASN A 316 16.25 7.01 15.20
CA ASN A 316 16.73 7.52 13.92
C ASN A 316 18.17 7.04 13.59
N LEU A 317 18.39 5.73 13.69
CA LEU A 317 19.71 5.12 13.44
C LEU A 317 19.85 4.68 11.97
N PRO A 318 21.08 4.64 11.42
CA PRO A 318 21.33 4.00 10.14
C PRO A 318 21.04 2.50 10.20
N MET A 319 20.33 1.99 9.18
CA MET A 319 19.88 0.61 9.12
C MET A 319 20.04 0.04 7.71
N ILE A 320 20.26 -1.26 7.63
CA ILE A 320 20.19 -2.02 6.38
C ILE A 320 19.23 -3.20 6.55
N VAL A 321 18.48 -3.50 5.50
CA VAL A 321 17.61 -4.66 5.41
C VAL A 321 18.38 -5.77 4.72
N LEU A 322 18.46 -6.92 5.38
CA LEU A 322 19.15 -8.11 4.89
C LEU A 322 18.11 -9.12 4.43
N ALA A 323 18.10 -9.42 3.13
CA ALA A 323 17.28 -10.48 2.57
C ALA A 323 18.12 -11.74 2.39
N TYR A 324 17.78 -12.79 3.15
CA TYR A 324 18.24 -14.15 2.95
C TYR A 324 17.16 -14.93 2.17
N PRO A 325 17.49 -16.06 1.53
CA PRO A 325 16.52 -16.82 0.71
C PRO A 325 15.20 -17.21 1.40
N GLN A 326 15.18 -17.34 2.73
CA GLN A 326 14.00 -17.71 3.51
C GLN A 326 13.85 -16.86 4.79
N HIS A 327 14.51 -15.71 4.87
CA HIS A 327 14.43 -14.85 6.07
C HIS A 327 14.78 -13.40 5.74
N VAL A 328 14.05 -12.47 6.34
CA VAL A 328 14.38 -11.03 6.27
C VAL A 328 14.65 -10.52 7.67
N THR A 329 15.72 -9.73 7.81
CA THR A 329 16.10 -9.15 9.09
C THR A 329 16.75 -7.78 8.92
N ILE A 330 17.01 -7.10 10.04
CA ILE A 330 17.59 -5.75 10.06
C ILE A 330 19.01 -5.82 10.64
N ALA A 331 19.92 -5.00 10.13
CA ALA A 331 21.16 -4.68 10.83
C ALA A 331 21.28 -3.17 11.05
N ILE A 332 21.71 -2.78 12.25
CA ILE A 332 21.70 -1.39 12.73
C ILE A 332 23.13 -0.93 13.00
N LYS A 333 23.47 0.29 12.58
CA LYS A 333 24.74 0.92 12.93
C LYS A 333 24.63 1.55 14.32
N PHE A 334 25.30 0.92 15.28
CA PHE A 334 25.53 1.49 16.61
C PHE A 334 26.86 2.26 16.63
N GLU A 335 27.04 3.13 17.62
CA GLU A 335 28.33 3.79 17.87
C GLU A 335 29.47 2.77 18.07
N LYS A 336 29.17 1.71 18.83
CA LYS A 336 30.05 0.55 19.00
C LYS A 336 29.33 -0.69 18.47
N PRO A 337 29.89 -1.40 17.49
CA PRO A 337 29.27 -2.62 16.97
C PRO A 337 29.07 -3.66 18.07
N ILE A 338 27.97 -4.39 17.98
CA ILE A 338 27.56 -5.43 18.92
C ILE A 338 27.65 -6.77 18.19
N GLY A 339 28.33 -7.74 18.80
CA GLY A 339 28.47 -9.08 18.22
C GLY A 339 29.20 -9.08 16.88
N LYS A 340 28.83 -10.02 16.00
CA LYS A 340 29.44 -10.15 14.66
C LYS A 340 28.77 -9.15 13.71
N SER A 341 29.56 -8.24 13.15
CA SER A 341 29.04 -7.19 12.28
C SER A 341 28.93 -7.62 10.82
N ILE A 342 27.96 -7.03 10.11
CA ILE A 342 27.87 -6.97 8.66
C ILE A 342 28.61 -5.72 8.20
N LEU A 343 29.52 -5.86 7.24
CA LEU A 343 30.22 -4.74 6.60
C LEU A 343 29.45 -4.33 5.35
N TYR A 344 29.00 -3.08 5.30
CA TYR A 344 28.32 -2.52 4.13
C TYR A 344 28.79 -1.08 3.91
N ASN A 345 29.27 -0.78 2.69
CA ASN A 345 29.81 0.53 2.33
C ASN A 345 30.86 1.08 3.32
N GLY A 346 31.75 0.21 3.81
CA GLY A 346 32.81 0.57 4.76
C GLY A 346 32.35 0.71 6.23
N GLU A 347 31.06 0.54 6.51
CA GLU A 347 30.45 0.73 7.82
C GLU A 347 30.01 -0.60 8.45
N LYS A 348 30.08 -0.68 9.78
CA LYS A 348 29.74 -1.91 10.54
C LYS A 348 28.33 -1.83 11.11
N TYR A 349 27.50 -2.81 10.76
CA TYR A 349 26.12 -2.95 11.22
C TYR A 349 25.99 -4.22 12.07
N SER A 350 25.21 -4.15 13.15
CA SER A 350 24.95 -5.29 14.04
C SER A 350 23.57 -5.86 13.73
N VAL A 351 23.46 -7.17 13.50
CA VAL A 351 22.17 -7.82 13.20
C VAL A 351 21.23 -7.69 14.40
N CYS A 352 19.97 -7.37 14.15
CA CYS A 352 18.92 -7.17 15.14
C CYS A 352 17.67 -7.86 14.60
N ASP A 353 17.45 -9.11 14.98
CA ASP A 353 16.39 -9.95 14.41
C ASP A 353 15.05 -9.77 15.14
N PRO A 354 14.05 -9.11 14.55
CA PRO A 354 12.78 -8.86 15.21
C PRO A 354 11.83 -10.06 15.16
N THR A 355 12.22 -11.18 14.55
CA THR A 355 11.37 -12.36 14.38
C THR A 355 11.72 -13.45 15.38
N PRO A 356 10.73 -14.14 16.00
CA PRO A 356 10.97 -15.25 16.90
C PRO A 356 11.77 -16.35 16.22
N GLN A 357 12.76 -16.87 16.94
CA GLN A 357 13.57 -17.99 16.50
C GLN A 357 13.49 -19.10 17.54
N LYS A 358 13.97 -20.30 17.16
CA LYS A 358 14.11 -21.42 18.12
C LYS A 358 15.02 -21.06 19.31
N GLU A 359 15.97 -20.17 19.08
CA GLU A 359 16.90 -19.65 20.09
C GLU A 359 16.57 -18.17 20.38
N ASP A 360 16.68 -17.72 21.63
CA ASP A 360 16.53 -16.29 21.94
C ASP A 360 17.80 -15.53 21.52
N LEU A 361 17.72 -14.84 20.38
CA LEU A 361 18.84 -14.08 19.83
C LEU A 361 18.93 -12.68 20.45
N ALA A 362 20.09 -12.36 21.02
CA ALA A 362 20.43 -11.01 21.44
C ALA A 362 20.85 -10.13 20.25
N LEU A 363 20.88 -8.81 20.45
CA LEU A 363 21.47 -7.88 19.48
C LEU A 363 22.89 -8.31 19.09
N GLY A 364 23.19 -8.29 17.79
CA GLY A 364 24.48 -8.69 17.23
C GLY A 364 24.65 -10.21 17.05
N GLN A 365 23.65 -11.01 17.41
CA GLN A 365 23.62 -12.44 17.13
C GLN A 365 22.84 -12.72 15.84
N LEU A 366 23.34 -13.69 15.09
CA LEU A 366 22.73 -14.19 13.88
C LEU A 366 22.41 -15.67 14.10
N LEU A 367 21.31 -16.15 13.52
CA LEU A 367 21.01 -17.58 13.47
C LEU A 367 22.21 -18.37 12.93
N PRO A 368 22.59 -19.49 13.57
CA PRO A 368 23.66 -20.35 13.06
C PRO A 368 23.44 -20.79 11.60
N SER A 369 22.19 -21.05 11.21
CA SER A 369 21.80 -21.43 9.84
C SER A 369 22.03 -20.31 8.82
N LEU A 370 22.07 -19.05 9.23
CA LEU A 370 22.31 -17.91 8.35
C LEU A 370 23.79 -17.52 8.26
N ALA A 371 24.64 -18.02 9.17
CA ALA A 371 26.05 -17.60 9.25
C ALA A 371 26.90 -17.89 8.00
N LYS A 372 26.48 -18.84 7.17
CA LYS A 372 27.12 -19.21 5.90
C LYS A 372 26.20 -19.03 4.68
N THR A 373 25.05 -18.40 4.88
CA THR A 373 24.05 -18.19 3.84
C THR A 373 24.27 -16.82 3.23
N GLY A 374 24.28 -16.75 1.89
CA GLY A 374 24.35 -15.46 1.19
C GLY A 374 23.12 -14.60 1.50
N PHE A 375 23.32 -13.30 1.60
CA PHE A 375 22.26 -12.32 1.73
C PHE A 375 22.47 -11.17 0.75
N GLU A 376 21.40 -10.45 0.46
CA GLU A 376 21.42 -9.18 -0.26
C GLU A 376 21.06 -8.03 0.68
N VAL A 377 21.74 -6.89 0.53
CA VAL A 377 21.31 -5.63 1.15
C VAL A 377 20.29 -4.98 0.22
N VAL A 378 19.02 -5.25 0.48
CA VAL A 378 17.88 -4.86 -0.39
C VAL A 378 17.35 -3.46 -0.11
N TYR A 379 17.72 -2.88 1.04
CA TYR A 379 17.42 -1.49 1.38
C TYR A 379 18.40 -0.98 2.44
N ALA A 380 18.79 0.29 2.32
CA ALA A 380 19.66 0.97 3.29
C ALA A 380 19.09 2.35 3.62
N TYR A 381 18.96 2.62 4.92
CA TYR A 381 18.51 3.89 5.46
C TYR A 381 19.65 4.62 6.13
N GLN A 382 19.79 5.89 5.76
CA GLN A 382 20.66 6.84 6.43
C GLN A 382 19.78 8.00 6.92
N PRO A 383 19.87 8.38 8.20
CA PRO A 383 19.24 9.59 8.70
C PRO A 383 19.66 10.80 7.86
N ASN A 384 18.70 11.62 7.44
CA ASN A 384 19.01 12.91 6.83
C ASN A 384 19.80 13.74 7.85
N ARG A 385 20.98 14.22 7.45
CA ARG A 385 21.86 15.06 8.29
C ARG A 385 21.25 16.41 8.58
#